data_AF-A0A2V9UL87-F1
#
_entry.id   AF-A0A2V9UL87-F1
#
_cell.length_a   1.000
_cell.length_b   1.000
_cell.length_c   1.000
_cell.angle_alpha   90.00
_cell.angle_beta   90.00
_cell.angle_gamma   90.00
#
_symmetry.space_group_name_H-M   'P 1'
#
loop_
_entity.id
_entity.type
_entity.pdbx_description
1 polymer ?
#
loop_
_entity_poly.entity_id
_entity_poly.type
_entity_poly.pdbx_seq_one_letter_code
_entity_poly.pdbx_strand_id
1 'polypeptide(L)'
;MVLREGSRNMFCGGCGNNIATDERFCSVCGQEVSATPASPTPSLGSPSPVIGIFPETSGKAIGSLISGIFFFFVPFSIVAIIFGHLSLSEIRRSAGRLKGRAWAIGGLILGYAGVAVTITVIVAIFIFRQSAPTSALNQQIGTESSAVAAVRTLNTAEIAYSQAHPALGYTCSLSELAGSWGMSGELAGGQKNGYVFKVQGCKPAKTNGPIVKYHLLAYPAQSKGGTPAFCSNESDVIKVARNGSPQDCLTIGIDLSDNEINHPQGWSKASSVETAHP
;
A
#
# COMPACT_ATOMS: atom_id res chain seq x y z
N MET A 1 34.79 -70.30 -43.05
CA MET A 1 33.47 -69.88 -42.53
C MET A 1 33.49 -68.35 -42.45
N VAL A 2 33.03 -67.68 -43.50
CA VAL A 2 33.00 -66.20 -43.59
C VAL A 2 31.72 -65.76 -42.87
N LEU A 3 31.85 -65.25 -41.64
CA LEU A 3 30.72 -64.71 -40.88
C LEU A 3 30.70 -63.18 -41.03
N ARG A 4 29.80 -62.75 -41.92
CA ARG A 4 29.02 -61.49 -41.95
C ARG A 4 29.55 -60.30 -41.13
N GLU A 5 30.00 -59.28 -41.85
CA GLU A 5 30.02 -57.87 -41.42
C GLU A 5 28.68 -57.49 -40.74
N GLY A 6 28.74 -57.12 -39.47
CA GLY A 6 27.64 -56.44 -38.80
C GLY A 6 27.46 -55.06 -39.42
N SER A 7 26.38 -54.87 -40.18
CA SER A 7 25.92 -53.57 -40.67
C SER A 7 25.73 -52.62 -39.48
N ARG A 8 26.67 -51.68 -39.29
CA ARG A 8 26.46 -50.57 -38.35
C ARG A 8 25.54 -49.58 -39.03
N ASN A 9 24.28 -49.58 -38.64
CA ASN A 9 23.32 -48.58 -39.03
C ASN A 9 23.81 -47.20 -38.58
N MET A 10 24.34 -46.40 -39.51
CA MET A 10 24.68 -45.00 -39.28
C MET A 10 23.47 -44.13 -39.62
N PHE A 11 23.25 -43.08 -38.83
CA PHE A 11 22.10 -42.18 -39.00
C PHE A 11 22.57 -40.76 -39.32
N CYS A 12 21.85 -40.08 -40.21
CA CYS A 12 22.14 -38.70 -40.59
C CYS A 12 21.90 -37.76 -39.40
N GLY A 13 22.92 -37.02 -38.95
CA GLY A 13 22.77 -36.02 -37.87
C GLY A 13 21.87 -34.82 -38.22
N GLY A 14 21.58 -34.61 -39.51
CA GLY A 14 20.71 -33.52 -39.98
C GLY A 14 19.21 -33.87 -39.96
N CYS A 15 18.83 -35.05 -40.46
CA CYS A 15 17.41 -35.44 -40.61
C CYS A 15 17.02 -36.76 -39.92
N GLY A 16 17.98 -37.49 -39.36
CA GLY A 16 17.74 -38.74 -38.63
C GLY A 16 17.55 -40.00 -39.48
N ASN A 17 17.57 -39.90 -40.82
CA ASN A 17 17.39 -41.08 -41.66
C ASN A 17 18.61 -42.01 -41.66
N ASN A 18 18.40 -43.31 -41.90
CA ASN A 18 19.48 -44.30 -41.98
C ASN A 18 20.28 -44.13 -43.28
N ILE A 19 21.62 -44.16 -43.19
CA ILE A 19 22.52 -44.02 -44.34
C ILE A 19 23.30 -45.32 -44.52
N ALA A 20 23.42 -45.76 -45.78
CA ALA A 20 24.27 -46.88 -46.16
C ALA A 20 25.75 -46.53 -46.01
N THR A 21 26.58 -47.52 -45.67
CA THR A 21 27.96 -47.34 -45.18
C THR A 21 28.94 -46.67 -46.17
N ASP A 22 28.58 -46.54 -47.44
CA ASP A 22 29.45 -45.99 -48.51
C ASP A 22 28.90 -44.71 -49.19
N GLU A 23 27.82 -44.12 -48.67
CA GLU A 23 27.23 -42.91 -49.22
C GLU A 23 27.85 -41.66 -48.59
N ARG A 24 28.50 -40.81 -49.40
CA ARG A 24 29.08 -39.55 -48.94
C ARG A 24 28.06 -38.44 -48.66
N PHE A 25 26.83 -38.60 -49.15
CA PHE A 25 25.75 -37.62 -49.02
C PHE A 25 24.43 -38.32 -48.69
N CYS A 26 23.62 -37.75 -47.80
CA CYS A 26 22.32 -38.32 -47.45
C CYS A 26 21.30 -38.12 -48.58
N SER A 27 20.70 -39.20 -49.08
CA SER A 27 19.73 -39.19 -50.19
C SER A 27 18.41 -38.45 -49.90
N VAL A 28 18.06 -38.23 -48.63
CA VAL A 28 16.81 -37.56 -48.24
C VAL A 28 16.98 -36.05 -48.04
N CYS A 29 18.12 -35.61 -47.48
CA CYS A 29 18.33 -34.19 -47.13
C CYS A 29 19.56 -33.54 -47.78
N GLY A 30 20.43 -34.30 -48.46
CA GLY A 30 21.56 -33.80 -49.25
C GLY A 30 22.83 -33.40 -48.46
N GLN A 31 22.92 -33.67 -47.16
CA GLN A 31 24.08 -33.31 -46.32
C GLN A 31 25.26 -34.29 -46.47
N GLU A 32 26.50 -33.77 -46.45
CA GLU A 32 27.73 -34.59 -46.52
C GLU A 32 28.10 -35.21 -45.16
N VAL A 33 28.40 -36.50 -45.16
CA VAL A 33 28.81 -37.26 -43.96
C VAL A 33 30.33 -37.39 -43.95
N SER A 34 31.02 -36.36 -43.45
CA SER A 34 32.49 -36.30 -43.40
C SER A 34 33.07 -36.98 -42.15
N ALA A 35 33.79 -38.10 -42.36
CA ALA A 35 34.78 -38.61 -41.42
C ALA A 35 36.17 -38.13 -41.86
N THR A 36 36.73 -37.13 -41.17
CA THR A 36 38.06 -36.59 -41.49
C THR A 36 39.13 -37.24 -40.61
N PRO A 37 40.20 -37.86 -41.17
CA PRO A 37 41.30 -38.43 -40.41
C PRO A 37 42.35 -37.36 -40.05
N ALA A 38 42.86 -37.40 -38.81
CA ALA A 38 43.94 -36.55 -38.33
C ALA A 38 45.32 -37.03 -38.83
N SER A 39 46.21 -36.11 -39.21
CA SER A 39 47.63 -36.37 -39.47
C SER A 39 48.50 -35.38 -38.69
N PRO A 40 49.69 -35.79 -38.17
CA PRO A 40 50.53 -34.97 -37.30
C PRO A 40 51.78 -34.40 -38.02
N THR A 41 52.26 -33.23 -37.61
CA THR A 41 53.64 -32.77 -37.91
C THR A 41 54.12 -31.75 -36.84
N PRO A 42 55.43 -31.71 -36.46
CA PRO A 42 55.90 -31.22 -35.16
C PRO A 42 56.57 -29.82 -35.17
N SER A 43 56.91 -29.39 -33.96
CA SER A 43 57.39 -28.09 -33.43
C SER A 43 58.57 -27.38 -34.11
N LEU A 44 58.72 -26.06 -33.91
CA LEU A 44 59.60 -25.43 -32.88
C LEU A 44 59.93 -23.97 -33.28
N GLY A 45 59.75 -22.97 -32.38
CA GLY A 45 60.33 -21.63 -32.58
C GLY A 45 59.67 -20.47 -31.84
N SER A 46 60.30 -20.05 -30.73
CA SER A 46 60.39 -18.69 -30.15
C SER A 46 59.13 -17.91 -29.71
N PRO A 47 59.17 -17.22 -28.53
CA PRO A 47 58.04 -16.47 -28.01
C PRO A 47 57.92 -15.12 -28.72
N SER A 48 56.98 -14.99 -29.65
CA SER A 48 56.46 -13.67 -29.99
C SER A 48 55.42 -13.28 -28.93
N PRO A 49 55.38 -12.02 -28.48
CA PRO A 49 54.34 -11.57 -27.55
C PRO A 49 53.00 -11.75 -28.28
N VAL A 50 52.23 -12.76 -27.87
CA VAL A 50 50.84 -12.87 -28.30
C VAL A 50 50.17 -11.64 -27.72
N ILE A 51 49.90 -10.67 -28.60
CA ILE A 51 48.99 -9.58 -28.33
C ILE A 51 47.69 -10.28 -27.94
N GLY A 52 47.45 -10.34 -26.63
CA GLY A 52 46.26 -10.92 -26.06
C GLY A 52 45.08 -10.08 -26.50
N ILE A 53 44.44 -10.48 -27.60
CA ILE A 53 43.05 -10.09 -27.85
C ILE A 53 42.24 -11.00 -26.92
N PHE A 54 42.27 -10.68 -25.63
CA PHE A 54 41.22 -11.13 -24.73
C PHE A 54 39.90 -10.72 -25.39
N PRO A 55 38.95 -11.64 -25.59
CA PRO A 55 37.66 -11.26 -26.13
C PRO A 55 37.12 -10.14 -25.23
N GLU A 56 37.03 -8.93 -25.78
CA GLU A 56 36.51 -7.78 -25.06
C GLU A 56 35.05 -8.10 -24.72
N THR A 57 34.82 -8.45 -23.46
CA THR A 57 33.47 -8.43 -22.90
C THR A 57 33.06 -6.98 -22.92
N SER A 58 32.21 -6.64 -23.90
CA SER A 58 31.78 -5.26 -24.11
C SER A 58 31.22 -4.75 -22.79
N GLY A 59 31.82 -3.69 -22.25
CA GLY A 59 31.42 -3.09 -20.96
C GLY A 59 29.95 -2.69 -20.89
N LYS A 60 29.25 -2.69 -22.04
CA LYS A 60 27.80 -2.54 -22.18
C LYS A 60 27.00 -3.70 -21.57
N ALA A 61 27.51 -4.94 -21.61
CA ALA A 61 26.86 -6.11 -21.00
C ALA A 61 26.94 -6.06 -19.47
N ILE A 62 28.10 -5.65 -18.93
CA ILE A 62 28.31 -5.43 -17.50
C ILE A 62 27.53 -4.19 -17.02
N GLY A 63 27.46 -3.13 -17.84
CA GLY A 63 26.63 -1.95 -17.58
C GLY A 63 25.14 -2.29 -17.46
N SER A 64 24.63 -3.21 -18.29
CA SER A 64 23.24 -3.70 -18.18
C SER A 64 23.00 -4.56 -16.94
N LEU A 65 24.02 -5.26 -16.43
CA LEU A 65 23.91 -6.08 -15.23
C LEU A 65 23.91 -5.21 -13.97
N ILE A 66 24.81 -4.22 -13.90
CA ILE A 66 24.94 -3.30 -12.77
C ILE A 66 23.71 -2.37 -12.68
N SER A 67 23.20 -1.93 -13.83
CA SER A 67 21.98 -1.14 -13.89
C SER A 67 20.71 -1.91 -13.48
N GLY A 68 20.69 -3.24 -13.62
CA GLY A 68 19.57 -4.07 -13.16
C GLY A 68 19.51 -4.24 -11.64
N ILE A 69 20.64 -4.09 -10.96
CA ILE A 69 20.75 -4.23 -9.49
C ILE A 69 20.27 -2.96 -8.74
N PHE A 70 20.25 -1.78 -9.38
CA PHE A 70 19.76 -0.52 -8.82
C PHE A 70 18.24 -0.31 -9.03
N PHE A 71 17.47 -1.33 -8.63
CA PHE A 71 16.06 -1.55 -8.95
C PHE A 71 15.06 -0.64 -8.18
N PHE A 72 15.34 0.66 -8.07
CA PHE A 72 14.52 1.60 -7.29
C PHE A 72 13.85 2.72 -8.09
N PHE A 73 14.11 2.87 -9.39
CA PHE A 73 13.49 3.91 -10.21
C PHE A 73 12.91 3.37 -11.53
N VAL A 74 11.58 3.47 -11.63
CA VAL A 74 10.72 3.09 -12.77
C VAL A 74 11.22 3.50 -14.18
N PRO A 75 11.89 4.64 -14.43
CA PRO A 75 12.36 4.96 -15.79
C PRO A 75 13.45 4.02 -16.34
N PHE A 76 14.17 3.28 -15.49
CA PHE A 76 15.29 2.45 -15.94
C PHE A 76 14.90 1.04 -16.43
N SER A 77 13.71 0.54 -16.06
CA SER A 77 13.18 -0.74 -16.60
C SER A 77 12.93 -0.64 -18.10
N ILE A 78 12.48 0.52 -18.58
CA ILE A 78 12.23 0.77 -20.00
C ILE A 78 13.55 0.68 -20.79
N VAL A 79 14.63 1.25 -20.25
CA VAL A 79 15.96 1.22 -20.88
C VAL A 79 16.52 -0.21 -20.92
N ALA A 80 16.34 -0.99 -19.85
CA ALA A 80 16.77 -2.40 -19.80
C ALA A 80 16.05 -3.29 -20.84
N ILE A 81 14.75 -3.07 -21.04
CA ILE A 81 13.97 -3.79 -22.07
C ILE A 81 14.46 -3.43 -23.48
N ILE A 82 14.71 -2.14 -23.73
CA ILE A 82 15.24 -1.66 -25.02
C ILE A 82 16.62 -2.28 -25.30
N PHE A 83 17.51 -2.30 -24.30
CA PHE A 83 18.84 -2.90 -24.44
C PHE A 83 18.79 -4.42 -24.64
N GLY A 84 17.85 -5.10 -23.97
CA GLY A 84 17.59 -6.52 -24.16
C GLY A 84 17.21 -6.85 -25.60
N HIS A 85 16.29 -6.07 -26.19
CA HIS A 85 15.90 -6.26 -27.59
C HIS A 85 17.03 -5.95 -28.59
N LEU A 86 17.86 -4.94 -28.31
CA LEU A 86 18.99 -4.58 -29.17
C LEU A 86 20.05 -5.69 -29.21
N SER A 87 20.39 -6.28 -28.07
CA SER A 87 21.35 -7.40 -27.99
C SER A 87 20.89 -8.64 -28.78
N LEU A 88 19.59 -8.90 -28.81
CA LEU A 88 19.00 -10.02 -29.55
C LEU A 88 19.09 -9.82 -31.07
N SER A 89 18.98 -8.56 -31.51
CA SER A 89 19.11 -8.18 -32.93
C SER A 89 20.55 -8.35 -33.43
N GLU A 90 21.53 -8.04 -32.60
CA GLU A 90 22.95 -8.13 -32.91
C GLU A 90 23.41 -9.59 -32.98
N ILE A 91 22.96 -10.44 -32.05
CA ILE A 91 23.19 -11.90 -32.09
C ILE A 91 22.56 -12.53 -33.34
N ARG A 92 21.34 -12.10 -33.72
CA ARG A 92 20.64 -12.61 -34.92
C ARG A 92 21.34 -12.20 -36.21
N ARG A 93 21.91 -11.00 -36.27
CA ARG A 93 22.63 -10.46 -37.44
C ARG A 93 24.07 -10.99 -37.56
N SER A 94 24.61 -11.59 -36.50
CA SER A 94 26.00 -12.09 -36.44
C SER A 94 26.25 -13.42 -37.16
N ALA A 95 25.25 -13.99 -37.87
CA ALA A 95 25.39 -15.17 -38.73
C ALA A 95 26.22 -16.34 -38.14
N GLY A 96 26.12 -16.57 -36.83
CA GLY A 96 26.81 -17.67 -36.12
C GLY A 96 28.08 -17.30 -35.35
N ARG A 97 28.56 -16.05 -35.38
CA ARG A 97 29.82 -15.63 -34.71
C ARG A 97 29.74 -15.51 -33.18
N LEU A 98 28.54 -15.40 -32.60
CA LEU A 98 28.34 -15.17 -31.16
C LEU A 98 27.41 -16.25 -30.57
N LYS A 99 27.95 -17.10 -29.68
CA LYS A 99 27.16 -18.02 -28.84
C LYS A 99 26.73 -17.29 -27.57
N GLY A 100 25.42 -17.02 -27.44
CA GLY A 100 24.89 -16.33 -26.24
C GLY A 100 23.37 -16.31 -26.12
N ARG A 101 22.66 -17.02 -27.01
CA ARG A 101 21.20 -16.96 -27.12
C ARG A 101 20.48 -17.37 -25.83
N ALA A 102 20.99 -18.38 -25.13
CA ALA A 102 20.42 -18.83 -23.85
C ALA A 102 20.57 -17.77 -22.75
N TRP A 103 21.72 -17.09 -22.69
CA TRP A 103 21.99 -16.03 -21.72
C TRP A 103 21.15 -14.79 -21.98
N ALA A 104 20.94 -14.42 -23.24
CA ALA A 104 20.07 -13.32 -23.62
C ALA A 104 18.58 -13.60 -23.29
N ILE A 105 18.11 -14.83 -23.49
CA ILE A 105 16.75 -15.23 -23.12
C ILE A 105 16.58 -15.26 -21.60
N GLY A 106 17.59 -15.73 -20.86
CA GLY A 106 17.59 -15.71 -19.39
C GLY A 106 17.45 -14.30 -18.82
N GLY A 107 18.19 -13.33 -19.37
CA GLY A 107 18.09 -11.93 -18.99
C GLY A 107 16.72 -11.32 -19.28
N LEU A 108 16.10 -11.68 -20.41
CA LEU A 108 14.77 -11.20 -20.77
C LEU A 108 13.69 -11.73 -19.82
N ILE A 109 13.73 -13.02 -19.50
CA ILE A 109 12.77 -13.65 -18.57
C ILE A 109 12.89 -13.05 -17.17
N LEU A 110 14.12 -12.88 -16.68
CA LEU A 110 14.36 -12.28 -15.37
C LEU A 110 13.90 -10.81 -15.34
N GLY A 111 14.04 -10.10 -16.46
CA GLY A 111 13.52 -8.74 -16.64
C GLY A 111 11.99 -8.68 -16.55
N TYR A 112 11.27 -9.52 -17.29
CA TYR A 112 9.80 -9.57 -17.21
C TYR A 112 9.29 -10.01 -15.84
N ALA A 113 9.96 -10.95 -15.17
CA ALA A 113 9.64 -11.35 -13.80
C ALA A 113 9.81 -10.16 -12.83
N GLY A 114 10.89 -9.39 -12.96
CA GLY A 114 11.10 -8.17 -12.18
C GLY A 114 10.00 -7.12 -12.43
N VAL A 115 9.60 -6.90 -13.68
CA VAL A 115 8.51 -5.98 -14.02
C VAL A 115 7.18 -6.45 -13.41
N ALA A 116 6.86 -7.74 -13.47
CA ALA A 116 5.64 -8.28 -12.86
C ALA A 116 5.62 -8.12 -11.34
N VAL A 117 6.75 -8.38 -10.66
CA VAL A 117 6.88 -8.21 -9.20
C VAL A 117 6.77 -6.73 -8.81
N THR A 118 7.42 -5.81 -9.53
CA THR A 118 7.31 -4.37 -9.23
C THR A 118 5.89 -3.84 -9.39
N ILE A 119 5.19 -4.23 -10.47
CA ILE A 119 3.78 -3.86 -10.67
C ILE A 119 2.94 -4.41 -9.52
N THR A 120 3.14 -5.66 -9.13
CA THR A 120 2.40 -6.30 -8.02
C THR A 120 2.67 -5.61 -6.69
N VAL A 121 3.92 -5.24 -6.40
CA VAL A 121 4.29 -4.51 -5.19
C VAL A 121 3.75 -3.07 -5.20
N ILE A 122 3.76 -2.39 -6.35
CA ILE A 122 3.18 -1.04 -6.49
C ILE A 122 1.67 -1.09 -6.28
N VAL A 123 0.96 -2.05 -6.89
CA VAL A 123 -0.48 -2.25 -6.72
C VAL A 123 -0.79 -2.65 -5.28
N ALA A 124 -0.02 -3.55 -4.67
CA ALA A 124 -0.15 -3.92 -3.27
C ALA A 124 0.06 -2.69 -2.38
N ILE A 125 1.12 -1.90 -2.57
CA ILE A 125 1.34 -0.66 -1.82
C ILE A 125 0.17 0.31 -2.04
N PHE A 126 -0.36 0.46 -3.25
CA PHE A 126 -1.51 1.32 -3.52
C PHE A 126 -2.76 0.84 -2.78
N ILE A 127 -3.05 -0.46 -2.80
CA ILE A 127 -4.15 -1.09 -2.07
C ILE A 127 -3.95 -0.98 -0.56
N PHE A 128 -2.75 -1.25 -0.05
CA PHE A 128 -2.40 -1.17 1.38
C PHE A 128 -2.40 0.27 1.90
N ARG A 129 -2.06 1.26 1.06
CA ARG A 129 -2.18 2.70 1.36
C ARG A 129 -3.64 3.13 1.42
N GLN A 130 -4.51 2.52 0.60
CA GLN A 130 -5.96 2.75 0.59
C GLN A 130 -6.69 2.03 1.75
N SER A 131 -6.03 1.09 2.45
CA SER A 131 -6.58 0.35 3.59
C SER A 131 -6.08 0.82 4.96
N ALA A 132 -5.30 1.91 5.05
CA ALA A 132 -5.45 2.76 6.22
C ALA A 132 -6.84 3.41 6.08
N PRO A 133 -7.72 3.38 7.09
CA PRO A 133 -8.96 4.16 7.04
C PRO A 133 -8.59 5.64 7.11
N THR A 134 -8.14 6.21 6.00
CA THR A 134 -8.05 7.64 5.79
C THR A 134 -9.45 8.12 5.42
N SER A 135 -10.30 8.19 6.44
CA SER A 135 -11.42 9.11 6.49
C SER A 135 -10.86 10.55 6.48
N ALA A 136 -10.25 10.97 5.36
CA ALA A 136 -9.54 12.23 5.25
C ALA A 136 -9.34 12.66 3.78
N LEU A 137 -10.41 12.80 3.00
CA LEU A 137 -10.51 13.89 2.02
C LEU A 137 -11.95 14.28 1.68
N ASN A 138 -12.83 14.12 2.67
CA ASN A 138 -13.95 15.03 2.85
C ASN A 138 -14.05 15.27 4.37
N GLN A 139 -12.95 15.77 4.95
CA GLN A 139 -13.03 16.37 6.28
C GLN A 139 -13.92 17.60 6.13
N GLN A 140 -15.22 17.39 6.31
CA GLN A 140 -16.01 18.43 6.95
C GLN A 140 -15.21 18.79 8.20
N ILE A 141 -14.67 20.02 8.22
CA ILE A 141 -14.30 20.70 9.46
C ILE A 141 -15.41 20.33 10.43
N GLY A 142 -15.06 19.71 11.56
CA GLY A 142 -16.05 19.31 12.55
C GLY A 142 -16.93 20.49 12.81
N THR A 143 -18.14 20.46 12.25
CA THR A 143 -18.98 21.64 12.32
C THR A 143 -19.36 21.70 13.78
N GLU A 144 -18.96 22.78 14.43
CA GLU A 144 -19.19 22.90 15.85
C GLU A 144 -20.71 22.74 16.14
N SER A 145 -21.56 23.21 15.20
CA SER A 145 -23.00 22.96 15.18
C SER A 145 -23.40 21.48 15.22
N SER A 146 -22.66 20.58 14.55
CA SER A 146 -22.89 19.14 14.64
C SER A 146 -22.49 18.55 15.98
N ALA A 147 -21.48 19.12 16.65
CA ALA A 147 -21.12 18.73 18.01
C ALA A 147 -22.23 19.11 18.99
N VAL A 148 -22.75 20.35 18.91
CA VAL A 148 -23.88 20.80 19.74
C VAL A 148 -25.15 19.99 19.46
N ALA A 149 -25.46 19.71 18.19
CA ALA A 149 -26.60 18.86 17.83
C ALA A 149 -26.45 17.42 18.37
N ALA A 150 -25.25 16.86 18.30
CA ALA A 150 -24.95 15.54 18.85
C ALA A 150 -25.09 15.52 20.38
N VAL A 151 -24.61 16.56 21.08
CA VAL A 151 -24.79 16.71 22.53
C VAL A 151 -26.27 16.72 22.92
N ARG A 152 -27.12 17.49 22.21
CA ARG A 152 -28.59 17.47 22.44
C ARG A 152 -29.21 16.10 22.22
N THR A 153 -28.80 15.43 21.15
CA THR A 153 -29.31 14.10 20.81
C THR A 153 -28.96 13.10 21.91
N LEU A 154 -27.72 13.16 22.42
CA LEU A 154 -27.26 12.30 23.52
C LEU A 154 -28.00 12.60 24.83
N ASN A 155 -28.19 13.87 25.21
CA ASN A 155 -28.98 14.21 26.39
C ASN A 155 -30.43 13.74 26.28
N THR A 156 -31.06 13.92 25.11
CA THR A 156 -32.43 13.44 24.88
C THR A 156 -32.50 11.92 25.03
N ALA A 157 -31.52 11.21 24.46
CA ALA A 157 -31.44 9.76 24.60
C ALA A 157 -31.21 9.34 26.06
N GLU A 158 -30.35 10.02 26.82
CA GLU A 158 -30.11 9.75 28.26
C GLU A 158 -31.39 9.94 29.08
N ILE A 159 -32.10 11.06 28.89
CA ILE A 159 -33.38 11.33 29.56
C ILE A 159 -34.36 10.21 29.28
N ALA A 160 -34.51 9.84 28.01
CA ALA A 160 -35.48 8.84 27.62
C ALA A 160 -35.05 7.41 28.03
N TYR A 161 -33.75 7.11 28.08
CA TYR A 161 -33.21 5.88 28.66
C TYR A 161 -33.54 5.78 30.15
N SER A 162 -33.36 6.87 30.91
CA SER A 162 -33.68 6.91 32.34
C SER A 162 -35.17 6.69 32.62
N GLN A 163 -36.04 7.16 31.73
CA GLN A 163 -37.49 6.93 31.81
C GLN A 163 -37.86 5.48 31.50
N ALA A 164 -37.18 4.85 30.54
CA ALA A 164 -37.37 3.44 30.20
C ALA A 164 -36.78 2.49 31.26
N HIS A 165 -35.75 2.92 31.99
CA HIS A 165 -35.05 2.12 33.01
C HIS A 165 -34.97 2.83 34.38
N PRO A 166 -36.10 3.05 35.08
CA PRO A 166 -36.12 3.79 36.35
C PRO A 166 -35.25 3.17 37.46
N ALA A 167 -35.01 1.85 37.42
CA ALA A 167 -34.16 1.15 38.37
C ALA A 167 -32.65 1.42 38.14
N LEU A 168 -32.25 1.72 36.90
CA LEU A 168 -30.86 1.96 36.51
C LEU A 168 -30.53 3.46 36.42
N GLY A 169 -31.49 4.30 36.02
CA GLY A 169 -31.28 5.72 35.78
C GLY A 169 -30.58 6.00 34.44
N TYR A 170 -29.71 7.00 34.40
CA TYR A 170 -28.88 7.33 33.23
C TYR A 170 -27.82 6.24 32.95
N THR A 171 -27.26 6.20 31.74
CA THR A 171 -26.16 5.27 31.43
C THR A 171 -24.79 5.95 31.57
N CYS A 172 -23.75 5.12 31.70
CA CYS A 172 -22.35 5.53 31.65
C CYS A 172 -21.66 5.08 30.37
N SER A 173 -22.40 4.47 29.45
CA SER A 173 -21.87 3.87 28.25
C SER A 173 -22.62 4.38 27.04
N LEU A 174 -21.89 5.07 26.18
CA LEU A 174 -22.42 5.60 24.94
C LEU A 174 -22.94 4.50 24.01
N SER A 175 -22.35 3.31 24.07
CA SER A 175 -22.74 2.15 23.25
C SER A 175 -24.07 1.55 23.68
N GLU A 176 -24.36 1.51 24.98
CA GLU A 176 -25.65 1.07 25.51
C GLU A 176 -26.75 2.04 25.09
N LEU A 177 -26.46 3.33 25.19
CA LEU A 177 -27.37 4.38 24.76
C LEU A 177 -27.70 4.28 23.27
N ALA A 178 -26.69 4.09 22.44
CA ALA A 178 -26.87 3.98 21.00
C ALA A 178 -27.69 2.75 20.59
N GLY A 179 -27.50 1.62 21.27
CA GLY A 179 -28.26 0.39 21.01
C GLY A 179 -29.76 0.54 21.29
N SER A 180 -30.13 1.36 22.28
CA SER A 180 -31.53 1.59 22.67
C SER A 180 -32.25 2.64 21.81
N TRP A 181 -31.53 3.56 21.17
CA TRP A 181 -32.10 4.77 20.54
C TRP A 181 -31.86 4.87 19.03
N GLY A 182 -31.28 3.85 18.39
CA GLY A 182 -31.08 3.83 16.94
C GLY A 182 -30.13 4.92 16.43
N MET A 183 -29.15 5.32 17.24
CA MET A 183 -28.18 6.36 16.88
C MET A 183 -27.24 5.88 15.77
N SER A 184 -26.80 6.81 14.91
CA SER A 184 -25.81 6.50 13.85
C SER A 184 -24.54 5.86 14.45
N GLY A 185 -23.99 4.84 13.79
CA GLY A 185 -22.84 4.08 14.28
C GLY A 185 -21.59 4.92 14.61
N GLU A 186 -21.41 6.07 13.94
CA GLU A 186 -20.33 7.02 14.26
C GLU A 186 -20.48 7.58 15.68
N LEU A 187 -21.64 8.19 15.96
CA LEU A 187 -21.94 8.75 17.27
C LEU A 187 -21.92 7.66 18.34
N ALA A 188 -22.44 6.46 18.05
CA ALA A 188 -22.36 5.29 18.92
C ALA A 188 -20.92 4.88 19.25
N GLY A 189 -20.01 5.03 18.28
CA GLY A 189 -18.57 4.82 18.45
C GLY A 189 -17.86 5.94 19.21
N GLY A 190 -18.59 6.96 19.68
CA GLY A 190 -18.04 8.09 20.41
C GLY A 190 -17.25 9.05 19.53
N GLN A 191 -17.45 9.04 18.21
CA GLN A 191 -16.78 9.98 17.30
C GLN A 191 -17.74 10.45 16.21
N LYS A 192 -17.75 11.74 15.91
CA LYS A 192 -18.54 12.27 14.80
C LYS A 192 -17.91 13.56 14.30
N ASN A 193 -17.71 13.67 12.98
CA ASN A 193 -17.19 14.90 12.36
C ASN A 193 -15.92 15.43 13.06
N GLY A 194 -14.97 14.57 13.45
CA GLY A 194 -13.73 15.01 14.11
C GLY A 194 -13.87 15.44 15.58
N TYR A 195 -15.06 15.33 16.17
CA TYR A 195 -15.28 15.42 17.62
C TYR A 195 -15.32 14.03 18.25
N VAL A 196 -14.83 13.94 19.48
CA VAL A 196 -14.94 12.77 20.36
C VAL A 196 -16.01 13.04 21.41
N PHE A 197 -16.90 12.07 21.61
CA PHE A 197 -18.00 12.12 22.55
C PHE A 197 -17.78 11.11 23.67
N LYS A 198 -17.97 11.54 24.92
CA LYS A 198 -17.84 10.68 26.10
C LYS A 198 -18.90 11.01 27.13
N VAL A 199 -19.51 9.98 27.70
CA VAL A 199 -20.29 10.06 28.93
C VAL A 199 -19.39 9.56 30.07
N GLN A 200 -19.30 10.34 31.15
CA GLN A 200 -18.45 10.03 32.29
C GLN A 200 -19.00 10.63 33.60
N GLY A 201 -18.30 10.41 34.71
CA GLY A 201 -18.62 11.06 35.98
C GLY A 201 -19.96 10.63 36.58
N CYS A 202 -20.43 9.45 36.21
CA CYS A 202 -21.69 8.91 36.70
C CYS A 202 -21.70 8.76 38.22
N LYS A 203 -22.78 9.21 38.87
CA LYS A 203 -22.98 8.99 40.30
C LYS A 203 -24.39 8.48 40.59
N PRO A 204 -24.52 7.39 41.36
CA PRO A 204 -25.82 6.89 41.78
C PRO A 204 -26.40 7.72 42.92
N ALA A 205 -27.73 7.77 43.02
CA ALA A 205 -28.42 8.50 44.10
C ALA A 205 -28.12 7.93 45.49
N LYS A 206 -27.80 6.64 45.56
CA LYS A 206 -27.47 5.87 46.76
C LYS A 206 -26.61 4.67 46.36
N THR A 207 -25.98 3.99 47.31
CA THR A 207 -25.24 2.74 47.04
C THR A 207 -26.17 1.73 46.33
N ASN A 208 -25.76 1.23 45.17
CA ASN A 208 -26.56 0.38 44.27
C ASN A 208 -27.92 0.97 43.85
N GLY A 209 -28.04 2.30 43.84
CA GLY A 209 -29.21 3.02 43.31
C GLY A 209 -29.04 3.44 41.85
N PRO A 210 -30.10 4.04 41.26
CA PRO A 210 -30.05 4.53 39.90
C PRO A 210 -29.02 5.66 39.75
N ILE A 211 -28.38 5.73 38.60
CA ILE A 211 -27.48 6.82 38.21
C ILE A 211 -28.33 8.08 37.97
N VAL A 212 -28.05 9.15 38.71
CA VAL A 212 -28.81 10.41 38.66
C VAL A 212 -27.96 11.61 38.24
N LYS A 213 -26.65 11.42 38.11
CA LYS A 213 -25.69 12.41 37.63
C LYS A 213 -24.82 11.79 36.57
N TYR A 214 -24.55 12.55 35.51
CA TYR A 214 -23.58 12.21 34.47
C TYR A 214 -23.00 13.49 33.89
N HIS A 215 -21.86 13.36 33.23
CA HIS A 215 -21.25 14.42 32.42
C HIS A 215 -21.09 13.92 31.01
N LEU A 216 -21.64 14.67 30.07
CA LEU A 216 -21.48 14.48 28.65
C LEU A 216 -20.41 15.46 28.14
N LEU A 217 -19.45 14.96 27.39
CA LEU A 217 -18.33 15.71 26.84
C LEU A 217 -18.28 15.53 25.32
N ALA A 218 -18.05 16.63 24.61
CA ALA A 218 -17.75 16.65 23.19
C ALA A 218 -16.53 17.55 22.95
N TYR A 219 -15.40 16.97 22.55
CA TYR A 219 -14.15 17.71 22.37
C TYR A 219 -13.45 17.32 21.06
N PRO A 220 -12.68 18.22 20.43
CA PRO A 220 -12.04 17.93 19.15
C PRO A 220 -11.02 16.79 19.28
N ALA A 221 -11.07 15.80 18.38
CA ALA A 221 -10.14 14.67 18.35
C ALA A 221 -8.69 15.10 18.10
N GLN A 222 -8.53 16.17 17.32
CA GLN A 222 -7.26 16.87 17.12
C GLN A 222 -7.43 18.29 17.62
N SER A 223 -6.75 18.65 18.70
CA SER A 223 -6.71 20.02 19.19
C SER A 223 -5.86 20.87 18.24
N LYS A 224 -6.48 21.34 17.16
CA LYS A 224 -5.98 22.48 16.38
C LYS A 224 -6.64 23.70 17.01
N GLY A 225 -5.83 24.53 17.67
CA GLY A 225 -6.31 25.69 18.42
C GLY A 225 -7.41 26.47 17.67
N GLY A 226 -8.46 26.83 18.41
CA GLY A 226 -9.64 27.50 17.86
C GLY A 226 -10.90 26.64 17.82
N THR A 227 -10.83 25.31 17.98
CA THR A 227 -12.05 24.48 18.03
C THR A 227 -12.54 24.33 19.48
N PRO A 228 -13.77 24.75 19.83
CA PRO A 228 -14.27 24.67 21.19
C PRO A 228 -14.63 23.24 21.59
N ALA A 229 -14.58 22.97 22.90
CA ALA A 229 -15.18 21.80 23.52
C ALA A 229 -16.55 22.16 24.11
N PHE A 230 -17.46 21.19 24.10
CA PHE A 230 -18.79 21.30 24.69
C PHE A 230 -18.97 20.24 25.77
N CYS A 231 -19.82 20.57 26.72
CA CYS A 231 -20.17 19.65 27.78
C CYS A 231 -21.59 19.91 28.24
N SER A 232 -22.22 18.87 28.77
CA SER A 232 -23.55 18.95 29.34
C SER A 232 -23.70 17.90 30.44
N ASN A 233 -24.87 17.86 31.07
CA ASN A 233 -25.19 16.98 32.17
C ASN A 233 -26.71 16.78 32.25
N GLU A 234 -27.20 16.24 33.37
CA GLU A 234 -28.63 15.97 33.60
C GLU A 234 -29.53 17.22 33.60
N SER A 235 -28.96 18.42 33.65
CA SER A 235 -29.72 19.67 33.56
C SER A 235 -30.04 20.08 32.11
N ASP A 236 -29.53 19.35 31.11
CA ASP A 236 -29.65 19.64 29.68
C ASP A 236 -29.05 21.00 29.23
N VAL A 237 -28.33 21.68 30.12
CA VAL A 237 -27.61 22.91 29.79
C VAL A 237 -26.32 22.55 29.07
N ILE A 238 -26.11 23.10 27.88
CA ILE A 238 -24.86 22.94 27.12
C ILE A 238 -23.93 24.08 27.48
N LYS A 239 -22.73 23.73 27.93
CA LYS A 239 -21.64 24.67 28.17
C LYS A 239 -20.55 24.55 27.12
N VAL A 240 -19.78 25.62 26.95
CA VAL A 240 -18.68 25.69 25.98
C VAL A 240 -17.38 26.14 26.64
N ALA A 241 -16.28 25.50 26.25
CA ALA A 241 -14.91 25.93 26.52
C ALA A 241 -14.18 26.20 25.20
N ARG A 242 -13.92 27.48 24.94
CA ARG A 242 -13.35 27.95 23.66
C ARG A 242 -11.90 27.52 23.42
N ASN A 243 -11.21 27.12 24.47
CA ASN A 243 -9.86 26.56 24.39
C ASN A 243 -9.83 25.09 23.95
N GLY A 244 -10.99 24.44 23.76
CA GLY A 244 -11.07 23.04 23.33
C GLY A 244 -10.82 22.02 24.45
N SER A 245 -10.69 22.46 25.71
CA SER A 245 -10.40 21.60 26.85
C SER A 245 -11.69 21.02 27.44
N PRO A 246 -11.83 19.67 27.52
CA PRO A 246 -13.00 19.05 28.13
C PRO A 246 -13.06 19.30 29.64
N GLN A 247 -11.91 19.40 30.33
CA GLN A 247 -11.86 19.71 31.75
C GLN A 247 -12.35 21.14 32.01
N ASP A 248 -11.88 22.11 31.23
CA ASP A 248 -12.28 23.51 31.43
C ASP A 248 -13.74 23.72 31.11
N CYS A 249 -14.32 22.95 30.19
CA CYS A 249 -15.76 22.96 29.98
C CYS A 249 -16.53 22.58 31.26
N LEU A 250 -16.09 21.54 31.97
CA LEU A 250 -16.76 21.10 33.19
C LEU A 250 -16.60 22.06 34.37
N THR A 251 -15.47 22.75 34.47
CA THR A 251 -15.13 23.58 35.64
C THR A 251 -15.47 25.05 35.45
N ILE A 252 -15.14 25.61 34.29
CA ILE A 252 -15.23 27.04 33.96
C ILE A 252 -15.98 27.31 32.65
N GLY A 253 -16.65 26.30 32.10
CA GLY A 253 -17.43 26.43 30.87
C GLY A 253 -18.56 27.45 31.01
N ILE A 254 -18.78 28.19 29.94
CA ILE A 254 -19.83 29.22 29.85
C ILE A 254 -21.08 28.59 29.23
N ASP A 255 -22.26 28.93 29.73
CA ASP A 255 -23.52 28.44 29.17
C ASP A 255 -23.66 28.94 27.72
N LEU A 256 -23.97 28.02 26.81
CA LEU A 256 -24.13 28.32 25.39
C LEU A 256 -25.47 29.04 25.19
N SER A 257 -25.42 30.30 24.74
CA SER A 257 -26.62 31.12 24.61
C SER A 257 -27.55 30.64 23.47
N ASP A 258 -28.86 30.87 23.61
CA ASP A 258 -29.85 30.52 22.58
C ASP A 258 -29.55 31.15 21.21
N ASN A 259 -28.96 32.35 21.22
CA ASN A 259 -28.57 33.04 20.00
C ASN A 259 -27.40 32.32 19.31
N GLU A 260 -26.39 31.89 20.06
CA GLU A 260 -25.26 31.09 19.53
C GLU A 260 -25.70 29.71 19.05
N ILE A 261 -26.72 29.13 19.69
CA ILE A 261 -27.33 27.87 19.31
C ILE A 261 -28.03 27.95 17.95
N ASN A 262 -28.84 28.99 17.76
CA ASN A 262 -29.67 29.17 16.57
C ASN A 262 -28.89 29.83 15.40
N HIS A 263 -27.84 30.58 15.73
CA HIS A 263 -26.95 31.23 14.78
C HIS A 263 -25.49 30.91 15.12
N PRO A 264 -24.99 29.71 14.74
CA PRO A 264 -23.62 29.31 15.01
C PRO A 264 -22.67 30.14 14.13
N GLN A 265 -22.33 31.36 14.58
CA GLN A 265 -21.12 32.03 14.14
C GLN A 265 -19.96 31.13 14.54
N GLY A 266 -18.88 31.07 13.74
CA GLY A 266 -17.73 30.24 14.08
C GLY A 266 -17.23 30.59 15.48
N TRP A 267 -17.46 29.71 16.46
CA TRP A 267 -17.16 29.94 17.86
C TRP A 267 -15.64 30.11 18.06
N SER A 268 -14.85 29.57 17.13
CA SER A 268 -13.42 29.82 16.96
C SER A 268 -13.02 31.29 16.78
N LYS A 269 -13.90 32.15 16.24
CA LYS A 269 -13.59 33.56 15.90
C LYS A 269 -14.00 34.55 16.98
N ALA A 270 -14.84 34.15 17.92
CA ALA A 270 -15.41 35.07 18.90
C ALA A 270 -14.49 35.33 20.12
N SER A 271 -13.29 34.73 20.19
CA SER A 271 -12.36 34.94 21.31
C SER A 271 -11.54 36.23 21.23
N SER A 272 -11.62 36.99 20.13
CA SER A 272 -10.82 38.22 19.96
C SER A 272 -11.57 39.52 20.30
N VAL A 273 -12.83 39.45 20.74
CA VAL A 273 -13.64 40.67 20.96
C VAL A 273 -13.92 40.94 22.45
N GLU A 274 -13.81 39.96 23.35
CA GLU A 274 -14.20 40.12 24.76
C GLU A 274 -13.01 40.37 25.71
N THR A 275 -12.07 41.23 25.33
CA THR A 275 -11.00 41.73 26.23
C THR A 275 -10.76 43.23 26.11
N ALA A 276 -11.82 44.03 25.94
CA ALA A 276 -11.71 45.49 26.04
C ALA A 276 -12.97 46.15 26.63
N HIS A 277 -13.03 46.25 27.97
CA HIS A 277 -13.49 47.38 28.82
C HIS A 277 -14.05 46.89 30.16
N PRO A 278 -14.07 47.73 31.23
CA PRO A 278 -13.83 49.19 31.29
C PRO A 278 -12.41 49.62 31.69
#